data_AF-A0A5C5ZKF2-F1
#
_entry.id   AF-A0A5C5ZKF2-F1
#
_cell.length_a   1.000
_cell.length_b   1.000
_cell.length_c   1.000
_cell.angle_alpha   90.00
_cell.angle_beta   90.00
_cell.angle_gamma   90.00
#
_symmetry.space_group_name_H-M   'P 1'
#
loop_
_entity.id
_entity.type
_entity.pdbx_description
1 polymer ?
#
loop_
_entity_poly.entity_id
_entity_poly.type
_entity_poly.pdbx_seq_one_letter_code
_entity_poly.pdbx_strand_id
1 'polypeptide(L)'
;MKLPLVLSAIGLGFVLFVLSLCWTQIFTGASQWTPEKAELWAKTKDRLHNLSFVVNSPKPPRRHADLDAAREEYDRVKAASTKLQAEFESAYNGPRTTATVLKWAGIACFGLGIVGHYTLKG
;
A
#
# COMPACT_ATOMS: atom_id res chain seq x y z
N MET A 1 4.40 29.84 33.30
CA MET A 1 5.28 28.81 32.69
C MET A 1 4.61 27.92 31.62
N LYS A 2 3.31 28.09 31.33
CA LYS A 2 2.57 27.14 30.46
C LYS A 2 2.49 27.56 28.97
N LEU A 3 2.83 28.83 28.67
CA LEU A 3 2.94 29.39 27.32
C LEU A 3 3.95 28.68 26.39
N PRO A 4 5.20 28.34 26.83
CA PRO A 4 6.14 27.62 25.96
C PRO A 4 5.65 26.22 25.59
N LEU A 5 4.83 25.60 26.44
CA LEU A 5 4.29 24.26 26.21
C LEU A 5 3.16 24.26 25.16
N VAL A 6 2.39 25.35 25.09
CA VAL A 6 1.37 25.55 24.05
C VAL A 6 2.01 25.89 22.71
N LEU A 7 3.02 26.77 22.71
CA LEU A 7 3.77 27.11 21.49
C LEU A 7 4.52 25.91 20.92
N SER A 8 5.11 25.06 21.77
CA SER A 8 5.76 23.83 21.33
C SER A 8 4.78 22.82 20.73
N ALA A 9 3.58 22.68 21.30
CA ALA A 9 2.53 21.81 20.75
C ALA A 9 2.06 22.26 19.36
N ILE A 10 1.87 23.57 19.15
CA ILE A 10 1.49 24.14 17.85
C ILE A 10 2.62 23.95 16.83
N GLY A 11 3.87 24.24 17.22
CA GLY A 11 5.03 24.05 16.37
C GLY A 11 5.22 22.59 15.96
N LEU A 12 5.07 21.66 16.90
CA LEU A 12 5.14 20.22 16.63
C LEU A 12 4.02 19.78 15.68
N GLY A 13 2.79 20.28 15.87
CA GLY A 13 1.66 20.01 14.97
C GLY A 13 1.94 20.49 13.54
N PHE A 14 2.51 21.69 13.37
CA PHE A 14 2.89 22.22 12.06
C PHE A 14 4.01 21.39 11.42
N VAL A 15 5.04 21.03 12.18
CA VAL A 15 6.13 20.17 11.69
C VAL A 15 5.60 18.81 11.24
N LEU A 16 4.72 18.17 12.03
CA LEU A 16 4.10 16.89 11.66
C LEU A 16 3.26 17.00 10.38
N PHE A 17 2.55 18.12 10.21
CA PHE A 17 1.78 18.38 8.99
C PHE A 17 2.68 18.54 7.76
N VAL A 18 3.75 19.32 7.85
CA VAL A 18 4.73 19.48 6.76
C VAL A 18 5.42 18.15 6.46
N LEU A 19 5.81 17.40 7.49
CA LEU A 19 6.39 16.06 7.33
C LEU A 19 5.43 15.12 6.59
N SER A 20 4.13 15.23 6.85
CA SER A 20 3.10 14.44 6.16
C SER A 20 3.03 14.77 4.67
N LEU A 21 3.15 16.04 4.31
CA LEU A 21 3.18 16.47 2.90
C LEU A 21 4.46 15.98 2.23
N CYS A 22 5.62 16.19 2.86
CA CYS A 22 6.91 15.73 2.35
C CYS A 22 6.98 14.20 2.20
N TRP A 23 6.35 13.44 3.11
CA TRP A 23 6.33 11.98 3.05
C TRP A 23 5.67 11.47 1.76
N THR A 24 4.55 12.07 1.35
CA THR A 24 3.86 11.70 0.10
C THR A 24 4.63 12.08 -1.16
N GLN A 25 5.50 13.08 -1.08
CA GLN A 25 6.33 13.54 -2.20
C GLN A 25 7.60 12.71 -2.36
N ILE A 26 8.24 12.32 -1.24
CA ILE A 26 9.49 11.55 -1.24
C ILE A 26 9.21 10.07 -1.51
N PHE A 27 8.16 9.49 -0.91
CA PHE A 27 7.80 8.09 -1.09
C PHE A 27 6.61 7.97 -2.05
N THR A 28 6.86 8.20 -3.33
CA THR A 28 5.90 7.85 -4.38
C THR A 28 5.93 6.33 -4.57
N GLY A 29 4.76 5.67 -4.61
CA GLY A 29 4.66 4.22 -4.82
C GLY A 29 5.36 3.71 -6.10
N ALA A 30 5.70 4.63 -7.01
CA ALA A 30 6.52 4.38 -8.19
C ALA A 30 7.96 3.92 -7.86
N SER A 31 8.53 4.28 -6.69
CA SER A 31 9.90 3.87 -6.35
C SER A 31 10.02 2.38 -5.99
N GLN A 32 8.92 1.76 -5.55
CA GLN A 32 8.92 0.34 -5.14
C GLN A 32 8.34 -0.60 -6.22
N TRP A 33 7.58 -0.05 -7.17
CA TRP A 33 7.01 -0.80 -8.29
C TRP A 33 7.75 -0.48 -9.60
N THR A 34 8.78 -1.26 -9.91
CA THR A 34 9.61 -1.07 -11.11
C THR A 34 8.87 -1.53 -12.38
N PRO A 35 9.22 -0.99 -13.57
CA PRO A 35 8.65 -1.44 -14.84
C PRO A 35 8.87 -2.95 -15.09
N GLU A 36 9.98 -3.50 -14.62
CA GLU A 36 10.28 -4.94 -14.70
C GLU A 36 9.27 -5.77 -13.91
N LYS A 37 8.90 -5.34 -12.70
CA LYS A 37 7.86 -6.00 -11.89
C LYS A 37 6.48 -5.88 -12.55
N ALA A 38 6.19 -4.75 -13.18
CA ALA A 38 4.95 -4.55 -13.93
C ALA A 38 4.86 -5.51 -15.14
N GLU A 39 5.96 -5.72 -15.86
CA GLU A 39 6.03 -6.67 -16.97
C GLU A 39 5.91 -8.12 -16.48
N LEU A 40 6.59 -8.47 -15.39
CA LEU A 40 6.50 -9.79 -14.75
C LEU A 40 5.06 -10.06 -14.29
N TRP A 41 4.39 -9.05 -13.72
CA TRP A 41 3.00 -9.13 -13.30
C TRP A 41 2.05 -9.42 -14.47
N ALA A 42 2.21 -8.69 -15.58
CA ALA A 42 1.43 -8.92 -16.79
C ALA A 42 1.61 -10.34 -17.34
N LYS A 43 2.87 -10.79 -17.50
CA LYS A 43 3.18 -12.15 -17.95
C LYS A 43 2.61 -13.23 -17.04
N THR A 44 2.66 -13.02 -15.73
CA THR A 44 2.12 -13.98 -14.75
C THR A 44 0.60 -14.07 -14.86
N LYS A 45 -0.09 -12.93 -15.04
CA LYS A 45 -1.55 -12.91 -15.27
C LYS A 45 -1.95 -13.57 -16.57
N ASP A 46 -1.22 -13.33 -17.67
CA ASP A 46 -1.51 -13.95 -18.95
C ASP A 46 -1.35 -15.47 -18.89
N ARG A 47 -0.29 -15.95 -18.20
CA ARG A 47 -0.07 -17.38 -17.98
C ARG A 47 -1.14 -17.98 -17.08
N LEU A 48 -1.54 -17.29 -16.01
CA LEU A 48 -2.63 -17.70 -15.14
C LEU A 48 -3.96 -17.80 -15.92
N HIS A 49 -4.25 -16.83 -16.79
CA HIS A 49 -5.45 -16.81 -17.61
C HIS A 49 -5.48 -18.00 -18.57
N ASN A 50 -4.38 -18.25 -19.28
CA ASN A 50 -4.25 -19.41 -20.17
C ASN A 50 -4.38 -20.73 -19.43
N LEU A 51 -3.71 -20.90 -18.29
CA LEU A 51 -3.82 -22.11 -17.46
C LEU A 51 -5.23 -22.28 -16.88
N SER A 52 -5.91 -21.19 -16.54
CA SER A 52 -7.29 -21.25 -16.03
C SER A 52 -8.26 -21.80 -17.08
N PHE A 53 -8.05 -21.50 -18.36
CA PHE A 53 -8.82 -22.13 -19.43
C PHE A 53 -8.51 -23.62 -19.56
N VAL A 54 -7.28 -24.06 -19.35
CA VAL A 54 -6.93 -25.49 -19.43
C VAL A 54 -7.53 -26.26 -18.26
N VAL A 55 -7.42 -25.73 -17.03
CA VAL A 55 -7.85 -26.39 -15.80
C VAL A 55 -9.37 -26.35 -15.60
N ASN A 56 -10.03 -25.23 -15.95
CA ASN A 56 -11.48 -25.07 -15.74
C ASN A 56 -12.32 -25.40 -16.98
N SER A 57 -11.72 -25.77 -18.12
CA SER A 57 -12.50 -26.14 -19.29
C SER A 57 -13.17 -27.50 -19.12
N PRO A 58 -14.47 -27.64 -19.43
CA PRO A 58 -15.17 -28.92 -19.39
C PRO A 58 -14.67 -29.93 -20.43
N LYS A 59 -13.96 -29.46 -21.47
CA LYS A 59 -13.21 -30.28 -22.42
C LYS A 59 -11.81 -29.68 -22.58
N PRO A 60 -10.79 -30.15 -21.83
CA PRO A 60 -9.44 -29.62 -21.97
C PRO A 60 -8.94 -29.89 -23.41
N PRO A 61 -8.24 -28.93 -24.03
CA PRO A 61 -7.67 -29.13 -25.35
C PRO A 61 -6.67 -30.30 -25.31
N ARG A 62 -6.75 -31.21 -26.29
CA ARG A 62 -5.93 -32.45 -26.42
C ARG A 62 -4.41 -32.27 -26.31
N ARG A 63 -3.92 -31.02 -26.30
CA ARG A 63 -2.50 -30.65 -26.13
C ARG A 63 -1.99 -30.81 -24.70
N HIS A 64 -2.87 -30.80 -23.71
CA HIS A 64 -2.49 -31.01 -22.31
C HIS A 64 -2.89 -32.44 -21.92
N ALA A 65 -2.00 -33.38 -22.22
CA ALA A 65 -2.18 -34.80 -21.90
C ALA A 65 -2.19 -35.07 -20.39
N ASP A 66 -1.79 -34.10 -19.57
CA ASP A 66 -1.71 -34.21 -18.12
C ASP A 66 -2.37 -32.99 -17.44
N LEU A 67 -3.63 -33.18 -17.05
CA LEU A 67 -4.44 -32.18 -16.35
C LEU A 67 -3.88 -31.87 -14.96
N ASP A 68 -3.31 -32.87 -14.29
CA ASP A 68 -2.78 -32.73 -12.93
C ASP A 68 -1.51 -31.88 -12.95
N ALA A 69 -0.62 -32.10 -13.92
CA ALA A 69 0.54 -31.23 -14.14
C ALA A 69 0.14 -29.78 -14.44
N ALA A 70 -0.89 -29.56 -15.26
CA ALA A 70 -1.40 -28.22 -15.56
C ALA A 70 -2.02 -27.53 -14.33
N ARG A 71 -2.64 -28.31 -13.43
CA ARG A 71 -3.22 -27.81 -12.19
C ARG A 71 -2.15 -27.44 -11.16
N GLU A 72 -1.11 -28.25 -11.01
CA GLU A 72 0.04 -27.89 -10.19
C GLU A 72 0.73 -26.61 -10.69
N GLU A 73 0.89 -26.47 -12.01
CA GLU A 73 1.46 -25.27 -12.60
C GLU A 73 0.56 -24.05 -12.34
N TYR A 74 -0.76 -24.21 -12.48
CA TYR A 74 -1.73 -23.17 -12.15
C TYR A 74 -1.61 -22.72 -10.69
N ASP A 75 -1.54 -23.65 -9.74
CA ASP A 75 -1.43 -23.33 -8.31
C ASP A 75 -0.10 -22.63 -7.99
N ARG A 76 1.01 -23.04 -8.61
CA ARG A 76 2.31 -22.35 -8.47
C ARG A 76 2.26 -20.93 -9.02
N VAL A 77 1.71 -20.73 -10.22
CA VAL A 77 1.58 -19.41 -10.86
C VAL A 77 0.61 -18.52 -10.07
N LYS A 78 -0.46 -19.10 -9.52
CA LYS A 78 -1.41 -18.40 -8.64
C LYS A 78 -0.76 -17.93 -7.35
N ALA A 79 0.06 -18.76 -6.71
CA ALA A 79 0.81 -18.38 -5.52
C ALA A 79 1.79 -17.24 -5.82
N ALA A 80 2.52 -17.31 -6.94
CA ALA A 80 3.42 -16.25 -7.38
C ALA A 80 2.67 -14.93 -7.68
N SER A 81 1.51 -15.02 -8.32
CA SER A 81 0.64 -13.87 -8.57
C SER A 81 0.12 -13.27 -7.25
N THR A 82 -0.31 -14.10 -6.30
CA THR A 82 -0.80 -13.59 -5.00
C THR A 82 0.29 -12.82 -4.26
N LYS A 83 1.54 -13.30 -4.31
CA LYS A 83 2.69 -12.61 -3.71
C LYS A 83 2.98 -11.26 -4.37
N LEU A 84 3.02 -11.22 -5.70
CA LEU A 84 3.23 -9.97 -6.45
C LEU A 84 2.08 -8.97 -6.24
N GLN A 85 0.84 -9.44 -6.08
CA GLN A 85 -0.29 -8.59 -5.71
C GLN A 85 -0.10 -7.95 -4.34
N ALA A 86 0.31 -8.74 -3.34
CA ALA A 86 0.57 -8.23 -2.01
C ALA A 86 1.72 -7.20 -2.00
N GLU A 87 2.77 -7.42 -2.80
CA GLU A 87 3.83 -6.43 -2.99
C GLU A 87 3.31 -5.14 -3.64
N PHE A 88 2.46 -5.25 -4.67
CA PHE A 88 1.83 -4.08 -5.30
C PHE A 88 0.96 -3.30 -4.31
N GLU A 89 0.07 -3.99 -3.59
CA GLU A 89 -0.82 -3.37 -2.62
C GLU A 89 -0.03 -2.74 -1.47
N SER A 90 1.04 -3.38 -0.99
CA SER A 90 1.94 -2.80 0.01
C SER A 90 2.64 -1.55 -0.52
N ALA A 91 3.17 -1.59 -1.74
CA ALA A 91 3.86 -0.46 -2.36
C ALA A 91 2.91 0.72 -2.66
N TYR A 92 1.66 0.42 -3.05
CA TYR A 92 0.65 1.42 -3.39
C TYR A 92 -0.03 2.01 -2.15
N ASN A 93 -0.43 1.15 -1.20
CA ASN A 93 -1.17 1.57 0.00
C ASN A 93 -0.23 2.08 1.10
N GLY A 94 0.97 1.52 1.25
CA GLY A 94 1.90 1.88 2.34
C GLY A 94 2.11 3.39 2.52
N PRO A 95 2.52 4.13 1.47
CA PRO A 95 2.69 5.59 1.55
C PRO A 95 1.39 6.33 1.91
N ARG A 96 0.24 5.85 1.42
CA ARG A 96 -1.08 6.42 1.69
C ARG A 96 -1.52 6.20 3.13
N THR A 97 -1.33 5.01 3.68
CA THR A 97 -1.70 4.69 5.06
C THR A 97 -0.86 5.50 6.05
N THR A 98 0.46 5.55 5.84
CA THR A 98 1.39 6.32 6.69
C THR A 98 1.07 7.81 6.63
N ALA A 99 0.83 8.37 5.44
CA ALA A 99 0.43 9.77 5.30
C ALA A 99 -0.92 10.07 5.98
N THR A 100 -1.88 9.14 5.91
CA THR A 100 -3.18 9.28 6.58
C THR A 100 -3.02 9.29 8.10
N VAL A 101 -2.23 8.38 8.66
CA VAL A 101 -1.92 8.35 10.10
C VAL A 101 -1.24 9.63 10.54
N LEU A 102 -0.23 10.11 9.79
CA LEU A 102 0.48 11.35 10.12
C LEU A 102 -0.44 12.58 10.09
N LYS A 103 -1.34 12.64 9.10
CA LYS A 103 -2.35 13.71 8.99
C LYS A 103 -3.28 13.74 10.21
N TRP A 104 -3.81 12.59 10.62
CA TRP A 104 -4.69 12.53 11.80
C TRP A 104 -3.94 12.79 13.10
N ALA A 105 -2.71 12.31 13.24
CA ALA A 105 -1.85 12.63 14.38
C ALA A 105 -1.58 14.14 14.47
N GLY A 106 -1.30 14.81 13.34
CA GLY A 106 -1.14 16.26 13.28
C GLY A 106 -2.40 17.01 13.70
N ILE A 107 -3.57 16.62 13.20
CA ILE A 107 -4.87 17.22 13.58
C ILE A 107 -5.12 17.04 15.09
N ALA A 108 -4.87 15.86 15.64
CA ALA A 108 -5.04 15.58 17.07
C ALA A 108 -4.11 16.44 17.95
N CYS A 109 -2.83 16.55 17.58
CA CYS A 109 -1.89 17.44 18.27
C CYS A 109 -2.31 18.90 18.21
N PHE A 110 -2.79 19.37 17.06
CA PHE A 110 -3.25 20.74 16.88
C PHE A 110 -4.49 21.03 17.74
N GLY A 111 -5.47 20.11 17.75
CA GLY A 111 -6.66 20.20 18.59
C GLY A 111 -6.33 20.25 20.08
N LEU A 112 -5.43 19.38 20.56
CA LEU A 112 -4.96 19.40 21.95
C LEU A 112 -4.25 20.72 22.31
N GLY A 113 -3.47 21.28 21.38
CA GLY A 113 -2.83 22.59 21.56
C GLY A 113 -3.84 23.73 21.73
N ILE A 114 -4.91 23.74 20.91
CA ILE A 114 -5.99 24.75 21.01
C ILE A 114 -6.78 24.59 22.32
N VAL A 115 -7.22 23.38 22.64
CA VAL A 115 -7.97 23.11 23.88
C VAL A 115 -7.14 23.44 25.10
N GLY A 116 -5.87 23.04 25.12
CA GLY A 116 -4.91 23.40 26.16
C GLY A 116 -4.71 24.91 26.29
N HIS A 117 -4.73 25.65 25.18
CA HIS A 117 -4.64 27.11 25.23
C HIS A 117 -5.87 27.76 25.88
N TYR A 118 -7.07 27.27 25.54
CA TYR A 118 -8.33 27.79 26.08
C TYR A 118 -8.53 27.45 27.56
N THR A 119 -8.19 26.23 27.99
CA THR A 119 -8.25 25.84 29.42
C THR A 119 -7.20 26.53 30.28
N LEU A 120 -6.20 27.16 29.66
CA LEU A 120 -5.19 27.97 30.36
C LEU A 120 -5.53 29.46 30.43
N LYS A 121 -6.53 29.91 29.66
CA LYS A 121 -7.01 31.29 29.65
C LYS A 121 -8.28 31.49 30.48
N GLY A 122 -9.07 30.43 30.71
CA GLY A 122 -10.14 30.40 31.71
C GLY A 122 -9.59 30.07 33.09
#